data_AF-A0A8J7P5H0-F1
#
_entry.id   AF-A0A8J7P5H0-F1
#
_cell.length_a   1.000
_cell.length_b   1.000
_cell.length_c   1.000
_cell.angle_alpha   90.00
_cell.angle_beta   90.00
_cell.angle_gamma   90.00
#
_symmetry.space_group_name_H-M   'P 1'
#
loop_
_entity.id
_entity.type
_entity.pdbx_description
1 polymer ?
#
loop_
_entity_poly.entity_id
_entity_poly.type
_entity_poly.pdbx_seq_one_letter_code
_entity_poly.pdbx_strand_id
1 'polypeptide(L)'
;MDKTTVVKAGAVASASVCALFGGVVLAQYIFTKKKKAGRKTKIIEMLSWLRLWGSDLFLATPPACSPSEQHRAKSRRVKTAPSSARRYTPAPLPAVSPESARKSSGNCRRHPFHSWTKRVACFRRRRRFDFLFLTGAKQIVSKASRLQAAKNCQMPEFEKNTVHIKDPERVEEIICGLIKGGAAKLQVITDFDMTLSRFSSNGKRCPTCHNIIDNCKMVTEDCRRKLLQLKETYYPIEIDPHLTIEEKYPFMVEWYFKSHRLLVEQRLQKDKIPEIVRESDVCLREGFEQFFDRLHQHGVPVFIFSAGLGDVLEEIIRQAGVYRPNVRVVSNFMDFDENGVLKGFKGELIHMYNKHEGALKNTEYFKQLKDNSNILLLGDSLGDLNMADGVPSVENILKIGFLNDKVPALIMLLIH
;
A
#
# COMPACT_ATOMS: atom_id res chain seq x y z
N MET A 1 10.77 -33.67 61.81
CA MET A 1 10.03 -33.49 60.55
C MET A 1 9.74 -32.01 60.38
N ASP A 2 10.07 -31.43 59.23
CA ASP A 2 9.86 -30.00 58.99
C ASP A 2 8.45 -29.72 58.42
N LYS A 3 7.84 -28.61 58.86
CA LYS A 3 6.50 -28.17 58.44
C LYS A 3 6.48 -27.62 57.00
N THR A 4 7.63 -27.23 56.44
CA THR A 4 7.72 -26.71 55.06
C THR A 4 7.43 -27.78 53.99
N THR A 5 7.76 -29.05 54.26
CA THR A 5 7.65 -30.15 53.28
C THR A 5 6.20 -30.52 52.97
N VAL A 6 5.33 -30.53 53.99
CA VAL A 6 3.91 -30.95 53.86
C VAL A 6 3.12 -29.99 52.97
N VAL A 7 3.42 -28.68 53.06
CA VAL A 7 2.73 -27.65 52.25
C VAL A 7 3.03 -27.81 50.75
N LYS A 8 4.27 -28.18 50.38
CA LYS A 8 4.64 -28.42 48.98
C LYS A 8 3.97 -29.67 48.40
N ALA A 9 3.86 -30.74 49.17
CA ALA A 9 3.18 -31.97 48.73
C ALA A 9 1.68 -31.74 48.43
N GLY A 10 0.98 -31.02 49.31
CA GLY A 10 -0.45 -30.72 49.12
C GLY A 10 -0.74 -29.86 47.88
N ALA A 11 0.13 -28.88 47.58
CA ALA A 11 -0.03 -28.02 46.41
C ALA A 11 0.16 -28.76 45.08
N VAL A 12 1.14 -29.68 45.00
CA VAL A 12 1.39 -30.47 43.78
C VAL A 12 0.23 -31.45 43.53
N ALA A 13 -0.29 -32.09 44.57
CA ALA A 13 -1.43 -33.00 44.46
C ALA A 13 -2.70 -32.28 43.94
N SER A 14 -3.04 -31.09 44.45
CA SER A 14 -4.22 -30.36 43.99
C SER A 14 -4.06 -29.86 42.55
N ALA A 15 -2.87 -29.39 42.17
CA ALA A 15 -2.57 -28.96 40.80
C ALA A 15 -2.76 -30.10 39.78
N SER A 16 -2.27 -31.31 40.07
CA SER A 16 -2.43 -32.48 39.19
C SER A 16 -3.90 -32.92 39.03
N VAL A 17 -4.69 -32.89 40.10
CA VAL A 17 -6.12 -33.21 40.04
C VAL A 17 -6.90 -32.14 39.26
N CYS A 18 -6.60 -30.86 39.47
CA CYS A 18 -7.19 -29.77 38.68
C CYS A 18 -6.82 -29.85 37.19
N ALA A 19 -5.60 -30.27 36.85
CA ALA A 19 -5.19 -30.47 35.46
C ALA A 19 -5.95 -31.61 34.77
N LEU A 20 -6.15 -32.75 35.47
CA LEU A 20 -6.88 -33.89 34.92
C LEU A 20 -8.37 -33.59 34.74
N PHE A 21 -9.05 -33.02 35.74
CA PHE A 21 -10.46 -32.62 35.60
C PHE A 21 -10.63 -31.49 34.58
N GLY A 22 -9.72 -30.51 34.54
CA GLY A 22 -9.70 -29.45 33.54
C GLY A 22 -9.55 -30.00 32.12
N GLY A 23 -8.64 -30.97 31.92
CA GLY A 23 -8.42 -31.63 30.64
C GLY A 23 -9.63 -32.42 30.14
N VAL A 24 -10.29 -33.20 31.01
CA VAL A 24 -11.49 -33.98 30.64
C VAL A 24 -12.68 -33.07 30.33
N VAL A 25 -12.91 -32.03 31.14
CA VAL A 25 -13.99 -31.05 30.90
C VAL A 25 -13.71 -30.25 29.62
N LEU A 26 -12.47 -29.85 29.35
CA LEU A 26 -12.08 -29.17 28.12
C LEU A 26 -12.24 -30.08 26.90
N ALA A 27 -11.86 -31.36 27.00
CA ALA A 27 -12.07 -32.34 25.92
C ALA A 27 -13.56 -32.53 25.61
N GLN A 28 -14.42 -32.70 26.63
CA GLN A 28 -15.87 -32.81 26.44
C GLN A 28 -16.48 -31.51 25.90
N TYR A 29 -16.01 -30.34 26.32
CA TYR A 29 -16.43 -29.04 25.79
C TYR A 29 -16.02 -28.84 24.32
N ILE A 30 -14.81 -29.24 23.94
CA ILE A 30 -14.32 -29.22 22.56
C ILE A 30 -15.13 -30.20 21.69
N PHE A 31 -15.36 -31.43 22.16
CA PHE A 31 -16.08 -32.46 21.41
C PHE A 31 -17.56 -32.08 21.19
N THR A 32 -18.23 -31.53 22.22
CA THR A 32 -19.61 -31.02 22.10
C THR A 32 -19.69 -29.77 21.22
N LYS A 33 -18.73 -28.84 21.25
CA LYS A 33 -18.66 -27.73 20.28
C LYS A 33 -18.39 -28.21 18.85
N LYS A 34 -17.53 -29.21 18.63
CA LYS A 34 -17.23 -29.77 17.30
C LYS A 34 -18.47 -30.38 16.63
N LYS A 35 -19.47 -30.80 17.42
CA LYS A 35 -20.77 -31.31 16.94
C LYS A 35 -21.89 -30.25 16.84
N LYS A 36 -21.64 -28.96 17.14
CA LYS A 36 -22.71 -27.94 17.22
C LYS A 36 -22.34 -26.49 16.81
N ALA A 37 -21.15 -26.22 16.27
CA ALA A 37 -20.71 -24.86 15.92
C ALA A 37 -20.24 -24.71 14.46
N GLY A 38 -21.13 -24.27 13.57
CA GLY A 38 -20.79 -23.93 12.18
C GLY A 38 -20.06 -22.57 12.06
N ARG A 39 -18.79 -22.62 11.63
CA ARG A 39 -17.84 -21.58 11.12
C ARG A 39 -17.89 -20.10 11.59
N LYS A 40 -19.03 -19.46 11.88
CA LYS A 40 -19.16 -17.98 12.00
C LYS A 40 -18.78 -17.34 13.35
N THR A 41 -18.11 -18.03 14.28
CA THR A 41 -17.85 -17.51 15.65
C THR A 41 -16.42 -17.05 15.96
N LYS A 42 -15.39 -17.48 15.21
CA LYS A 42 -13.98 -17.19 15.57
C LYS A 42 -13.50 -15.76 15.30
N ILE A 43 -14.10 -15.05 14.35
CA ILE A 43 -13.61 -13.74 13.88
C ILE A 43 -13.83 -12.63 14.94
N ILE A 44 -14.96 -12.67 15.66
CA ILE A 44 -15.36 -11.62 16.60
C ILE A 44 -14.42 -11.56 17.83
N GLU A 45 -13.87 -12.69 18.27
CA GLU A 45 -12.92 -12.70 19.39
C GLU A 45 -11.56 -12.12 19.00
N MET A 46 -11.05 -12.38 17.78
CA MET A 46 -9.81 -11.75 17.29
C MET A 46 -9.93 -10.23 17.17
N LEU A 47 -11.05 -9.72 16.61
CA LEU A 47 -11.28 -8.28 16.47
C LEU A 47 -11.39 -7.55 17.82
N SER A 48 -11.73 -8.26 18.90
CA SER A 48 -11.74 -7.70 20.25
C SER A 48 -10.33 -7.43 20.81
N TRP A 49 -9.29 -8.10 20.31
CA TRP A 49 -7.90 -7.85 20.72
C TRP A 49 -7.28 -6.63 20.02
N LEU A 50 -7.65 -6.33 18.76
CA LEU A 50 -7.16 -5.13 18.06
C LEU A 50 -7.47 -3.85 18.85
N ARG A 51 -8.63 -3.77 19.52
CA ARG A 51 -9.01 -2.60 20.34
C ARG A 51 -8.16 -2.38 21.60
N LEU A 52 -7.37 -3.36 22.03
CA LEU A 52 -6.48 -3.24 23.19
C LEU A 52 -5.02 -2.92 22.80
N TRP A 53 -4.71 -2.87 21.50
CA TRP A 53 -3.39 -2.51 20.96
C TRP A 53 -3.41 -1.28 20.04
N GLY A 54 -4.58 -0.86 19.55
CA GLY A 54 -4.74 0.24 18.59
C GLY A 54 -5.19 1.58 19.15
N SER A 55 -4.85 1.92 20.41
CA SER A 55 -5.38 3.13 21.07
C SER A 55 -4.65 4.44 20.74
N ASP A 56 -3.41 4.39 20.26
CA ASP A 56 -2.60 5.56 19.89
C ASP A 56 -2.55 5.83 18.37
N LEU A 57 -3.48 5.22 17.62
CA LEU A 57 -3.68 5.50 16.19
C LEU A 57 -5.07 6.11 15.97
N PHE A 58 -5.14 7.17 15.18
CA PHE A 58 -6.35 7.97 14.86
C PHE A 58 -6.93 8.86 15.97
N LEU A 59 -6.23 9.95 16.29
CA LEU A 59 -6.88 11.23 16.63
C LEU A 59 -6.12 12.39 15.97
N ALA A 60 -6.58 12.83 14.80
CA ALA A 60 -6.16 14.07 14.16
C ALA A 60 -7.37 15.02 14.11
N THR A 61 -7.26 16.20 14.73
CA THR A 61 -8.32 17.21 14.76
C THR A 61 -8.27 18.09 13.50
N PRO A 62 -9.43 18.50 12.94
CA PRO A 62 -9.47 19.43 11.82
C PRO A 62 -9.14 20.86 12.29
N PRO A 63 -8.44 21.68 11.49
CA PRO A 63 -8.27 23.10 11.76
C PRO A 63 -9.59 23.86 11.54
N ALA A 64 -9.81 24.94 12.31
CA ALA A 64 -11.03 25.73 12.25
C ALA A 64 -11.00 26.80 11.15
N CYS A 65 -12.17 27.09 10.55
CA CYS A 65 -12.36 28.24 9.68
C CYS A 65 -12.49 29.55 10.48
N SER A 66 -12.09 30.67 9.87
CA SER A 66 -12.44 32.03 10.31
C SER A 66 -12.85 32.89 9.09
N PRO A 67 -13.89 33.74 9.17
CA PRO A 67 -14.46 34.42 8.00
C PRO A 67 -14.07 35.90 7.86
N SER A 68 -14.02 36.40 6.61
CA SER A 68 -14.24 37.83 6.31
C SER A 68 -14.71 38.06 4.86
N GLU A 69 -15.80 38.82 4.77
CA GLU A 69 -16.41 39.54 3.63
C GLU A 69 -15.44 40.15 2.59
N GLN A 70 -15.83 40.65 1.40
CA GLN A 70 -16.93 40.50 0.41
C GLN A 70 -16.77 41.72 -0.55
N HIS A 71 -17.22 41.61 -1.81
CA HIS A 71 -17.14 42.65 -2.85
C HIS A 71 -15.69 43.05 -3.27
N ARG A 72 -15.41 43.57 -4.47
CA ARG A 72 -16.24 44.31 -5.44
C ARG A 72 -15.76 44.04 -6.88
N ALA A 73 -16.67 43.97 -7.85
CA ALA A 73 -16.32 43.76 -9.26
C ALA A 73 -16.34 45.05 -10.11
N LYS A 74 -15.35 45.25 -11.00
CA LYS A 74 -15.48 45.83 -12.37
C LYS A 74 -14.13 46.05 -13.11
N SER A 75 -13.97 45.39 -14.25
CA SER A 75 -13.45 45.88 -15.55
C SER A 75 -12.31 46.93 -15.63
N ARG A 76 -11.17 46.57 -16.27
CA ARG A 76 -10.79 47.09 -17.62
C ARG A 76 -9.56 46.40 -18.26
N ARG A 77 -9.23 46.79 -19.50
CA ARG A 77 -8.21 46.21 -20.41
C ARG A 77 -6.79 46.78 -20.21
N VAL A 78 -5.79 45.89 -20.38
CA VAL A 78 -4.55 46.03 -21.19
C VAL A 78 -3.74 47.35 -21.14
N LYS A 79 -2.49 47.29 -20.67
CA LYS A 79 -1.26 47.69 -21.43
C LYS A 79 0.03 47.17 -20.77
N THR A 80 1.18 47.41 -21.39
CA THR A 80 2.42 46.62 -21.26
C THR A 80 3.69 47.42 -20.88
N ALA A 81 4.64 46.72 -20.23
CA ALA A 81 6.08 46.99 -20.20
C ALA A 81 6.58 48.18 -19.30
N PRO A 82 7.90 48.39 -19.08
CA PRO A 82 8.55 47.83 -17.87
C PRO A 82 9.61 48.75 -17.19
N SER A 83 10.47 48.15 -16.35
CA SER A 83 11.60 48.73 -15.59
C SER A 83 11.21 49.51 -14.30
N SER A 84 12.08 49.71 -13.31
CA SER A 84 13.52 49.41 -13.19
C SER A 84 13.90 48.92 -11.77
N ALA A 85 15.16 48.53 -11.55
CA ALA A 85 15.62 47.88 -10.32
C ALA A 85 16.25 48.84 -9.29
N ARG A 86 16.22 48.45 -8.00
CA ARG A 86 17.28 48.78 -7.02
C ARG A 86 17.38 47.73 -5.92
N ARG A 87 18.60 47.52 -5.42
CA ARG A 87 18.94 46.65 -4.27
C ARG A 87 18.97 47.50 -3.00
N TYR A 88 18.76 46.91 -1.83
CA TYR A 88 19.58 47.17 -0.61
C TYR A 88 19.34 46.11 0.48
N THR A 89 20.39 45.87 1.28
CA THR A 89 20.52 44.93 2.41
C THR A 89 21.64 45.45 3.32
N PRO A 90 21.85 44.95 4.57
CA PRO A 90 20.91 44.46 5.58
C PRO A 90 21.24 45.02 7.00
N ALA A 91 20.77 44.32 8.06
CA ALA A 91 21.29 44.29 9.46
C ALA A 91 20.91 45.46 10.41
N PRO A 92 21.10 45.32 11.76
CA PRO A 92 21.46 44.13 12.56
C PRO A 92 20.49 43.79 13.74
N LEU A 93 20.80 42.71 14.46
CA LEU A 93 20.23 42.34 15.78
C LEU A 93 21.20 42.72 16.93
N PRO A 94 20.68 42.87 18.16
CA PRO A 94 21.22 42.17 19.34
C PRO A 94 20.12 41.33 20.04
N ALA A 95 20.29 40.18 20.71
CA ALA A 95 21.42 39.48 21.37
C ALA A 95 21.48 39.65 22.92
N VAL A 96 21.28 38.51 23.65
CA VAL A 96 21.96 38.11 24.93
C VAL A 96 21.62 38.93 26.21
N SER A 97 21.38 38.39 27.43
CA SER A 97 21.10 37.02 27.94
C SER A 97 20.36 37.03 29.34
N PRO A 98 20.64 36.28 30.46
CA PRO A 98 19.57 35.72 31.33
C PRO A 98 19.64 36.16 32.83
N GLU A 99 19.28 35.25 33.77
CA GLU A 99 19.27 35.35 35.26
C GLU A 99 18.06 36.05 35.92
N SER A 100 17.62 35.73 37.16
CA SER A 100 17.81 34.52 38.02
C SER A 100 16.66 34.41 39.07
N ALA A 101 16.77 33.50 40.06
CA ALA A 101 15.64 33.03 40.89
C ALA A 101 15.66 33.46 42.38
N ARG A 102 14.46 33.55 43.00
CA ARG A 102 14.12 33.26 44.43
C ARG A 102 12.58 33.25 44.58
N LYS A 103 11.91 32.21 45.12
CA LYS A 103 11.82 31.69 46.52
C LYS A 103 11.06 32.61 47.50
N SER A 104 9.86 32.18 47.95
CA SER A 104 9.51 31.98 49.39
C SER A 104 8.05 31.53 49.67
N SER A 105 7.89 30.42 50.43
CA SER A 105 6.91 30.09 51.51
C SER A 105 5.43 30.55 51.49
N GLY A 106 4.45 29.76 51.96
CA GLY A 106 4.45 28.38 52.51
C GLY A 106 3.15 28.01 53.30
N ASN A 107 3.07 26.77 53.84
CA ASN A 107 2.34 26.23 55.05
C ASN A 107 1.00 26.85 55.55
N CYS A 108 0.04 26.17 56.24
CA CYS A 108 -0.40 24.78 56.60
C CYS A 108 -1.79 24.95 57.36
N ARG A 109 -2.68 24.04 57.81
CA ARG A 109 -2.86 22.59 58.17
C ARG A 109 -4.30 22.15 57.74
N ARG A 110 -4.86 20.92 57.74
CA ARG A 110 -4.71 19.56 58.38
C ARG A 110 -5.63 19.24 59.61
N HIS A 111 -6.59 18.31 59.42
CA HIS A 111 -7.33 17.45 60.42
C HIS A 111 -8.47 18.05 61.29
N PRO A 112 -9.35 17.26 61.99
CA PRO A 112 -9.44 15.78 62.15
C PRO A 112 -10.83 15.07 61.94
N PHE A 113 -10.85 13.77 62.26
CA PHE A 113 -11.87 12.69 62.24
C PHE A 113 -13.20 12.87 63.02
N HIS A 114 -14.25 12.11 62.61
CA HIS A 114 -15.08 11.16 63.43
C HIS A 114 -16.22 10.51 62.57
N SER A 115 -17.11 9.65 63.10
CA SER A 115 -17.01 8.17 63.20
C SER A 115 -18.40 7.53 63.51
N TRP A 116 -18.52 6.19 63.61
CA TRP A 116 -19.69 5.37 64.06
C TRP A 116 -20.76 4.89 63.04
N THR A 117 -21.71 4.04 63.49
CA THR A 117 -22.21 2.85 62.73
C THR A 117 -23.70 2.46 62.92
N LYS A 118 -24.21 1.62 61.99
CA LYS A 118 -25.36 0.66 62.08
C LYS A 118 -26.81 1.20 62.19
N ARG A 119 -27.69 0.75 61.29
CA ARG A 119 -28.91 -0.06 61.57
C ARG A 119 -29.52 -0.67 60.29
N VAL A 120 -30.62 -1.42 60.41
CA VAL A 120 -31.02 -2.50 59.46
C VAL A 120 -32.49 -2.40 59.02
N ALA A 121 -32.73 -2.63 57.72
CA ALA A 121 -33.93 -3.07 57.00
C ALA A 121 -35.36 -2.64 57.44
N CYS A 122 -36.14 -2.11 56.47
CA CYS A 122 -37.41 -2.73 56.05
C CYS A 122 -37.92 -2.17 54.70
N PHE A 123 -37.98 -2.99 53.64
CA PHE A 123 -39.14 -3.12 52.74
C PHE A 123 -38.94 -4.26 51.72
N ARG A 124 -39.94 -5.15 51.54
CA ARG A 124 -39.80 -6.36 50.69
C ARG A 124 -41.11 -6.81 50.04
N ARG A 125 -41.50 -6.23 48.90
CA ARG A 125 -42.41 -6.81 47.87
C ARG A 125 -42.70 -5.81 46.71
N ARG A 126 -42.04 -5.99 45.54
CA ARG A 126 -42.50 -5.63 44.16
C ARG A 126 -41.31 -5.54 43.16
N ARG A 127 -40.62 -6.67 42.90
CA ARG A 127 -39.76 -6.86 41.70
C ARG A 127 -39.69 -8.36 41.35
N ARG A 128 -40.54 -8.84 40.43
CA ARG A 128 -40.43 -10.20 39.88
C ARG A 128 -41.04 -10.42 38.48
N PHE A 129 -41.43 -9.35 37.77
CA PHE A 129 -41.98 -9.45 36.40
C PHE A 129 -41.11 -8.78 35.32
N ASP A 130 -40.35 -7.74 35.65
CA ASP A 130 -39.59 -6.94 34.66
C ASP A 130 -38.32 -7.65 34.13
N PHE A 131 -37.89 -8.74 34.77
CA PHE A 131 -36.59 -9.36 34.48
C PHE A 131 -36.58 -10.24 33.22
N LEU A 132 -37.74 -10.60 32.67
CA LEU A 132 -37.83 -11.43 31.45
C LEU A 132 -37.74 -10.62 30.14
N PHE A 133 -38.14 -9.34 30.14
CA PHE A 133 -38.02 -8.48 28.95
C PHE A 133 -36.60 -7.94 28.74
N LEU A 134 -35.87 -7.65 29.84
CA LEU A 134 -34.52 -7.09 29.78
C LEU A 134 -33.45 -8.06 29.25
N THR A 135 -33.68 -9.38 29.31
CA THR A 135 -32.75 -10.37 28.75
C THR A 135 -32.91 -10.48 27.24
N GLY A 136 -34.15 -10.60 26.74
CA GLY A 136 -34.46 -10.63 25.30
C GLY A 136 -34.00 -9.37 24.58
N ALA A 137 -34.30 -8.19 25.12
CA ALA A 137 -33.86 -6.92 24.57
C ALA A 137 -32.32 -6.82 24.47
N LYS A 138 -31.59 -7.22 25.52
CA LYS A 138 -30.11 -7.24 25.50
C LYS A 138 -29.56 -8.24 24.48
N GLN A 139 -30.18 -9.42 24.32
CA GLN A 139 -29.77 -10.37 23.28
C GLN A 139 -30.00 -9.81 21.87
N ILE A 140 -31.17 -9.22 21.61
CA ILE A 140 -31.49 -8.59 20.31
C ILE A 140 -30.54 -7.44 20.02
N VAL A 141 -30.29 -6.53 20.97
CA VAL A 141 -29.30 -5.45 20.81
C VAL A 141 -27.88 -6.00 20.61
N SER A 142 -27.48 -7.08 21.29
CA SER A 142 -26.17 -7.73 21.04
C SER A 142 -26.06 -8.38 19.66
N LYS A 143 -27.18 -8.87 19.10
CA LYS A 143 -27.24 -9.51 17.77
C LYS A 143 -27.31 -8.47 16.67
N ALA A 144 -28.08 -7.40 16.87
CA ALA A 144 -28.14 -6.22 16.00
C ALA A 144 -26.79 -5.50 15.95
N SER A 145 -26.16 -5.20 17.10
CA SER A 145 -24.82 -4.59 17.13
C SER A 145 -23.73 -5.49 16.56
N ARG A 146 -23.83 -6.83 16.65
CA ARG A 146 -22.95 -7.76 15.93
C ARG A 146 -23.19 -7.78 14.42
N LEU A 147 -24.46 -7.73 13.97
CA LEU A 147 -24.80 -7.59 12.55
C LEU A 147 -24.37 -6.21 11.99
N GLN A 148 -24.43 -5.17 12.81
CA GLN A 148 -24.01 -3.82 12.43
C GLN A 148 -22.49 -3.65 12.48
N ALA A 149 -21.79 -4.30 13.42
CA ALA A 149 -20.33 -4.44 13.39
C ALA A 149 -19.85 -5.26 12.19
N ALA A 150 -20.60 -6.28 11.76
CA ALA A 150 -20.32 -7.03 10.54
C ALA A 150 -20.57 -6.19 9.27
N LYS A 151 -21.65 -5.38 9.23
CA LYS A 151 -21.86 -4.40 8.14
C LYS A 151 -20.78 -3.31 8.11
N ASN A 152 -20.31 -2.86 9.27
CA ASN A 152 -19.20 -1.92 9.39
C ASN A 152 -17.82 -2.55 9.07
N CYS A 153 -17.79 -3.79 8.55
CA CYS A 153 -16.58 -4.48 8.09
C CYS A 153 -16.48 -4.56 6.56
N GLN A 154 -17.40 -3.91 5.81
CA GLN A 154 -17.27 -3.74 4.36
C GLN A 154 -16.14 -2.75 4.03
N MET A 155 -15.30 -3.09 3.05
CA MET A 155 -14.29 -2.19 2.48
C MET A 155 -14.91 -1.46 1.28
N PRO A 156 -15.30 -0.18 1.39
CA PRO A 156 -16.04 0.53 0.32
C PRO A 156 -15.24 0.67 -0.98
N GLU A 157 -13.93 0.46 -0.94
CA GLU A 157 -13.05 0.40 -2.11
C GLU A 157 -13.37 -0.78 -3.02
N PHE A 158 -13.86 -1.89 -2.47
CA PHE A 158 -14.19 -3.13 -3.19
C PHE A 158 -15.62 -3.12 -3.76
N GLU A 159 -16.49 -2.23 -3.26
CA GLU A 159 -17.87 -2.02 -3.75
C GLU A 159 -17.92 -1.14 -5.02
N LYS A 160 -16.76 -0.70 -5.54
CA LYS A 160 -16.65 0.13 -6.75
C LYS A 160 -16.94 -0.70 -7.99
N ASN A 161 -17.68 -0.14 -8.95
CA ASN A 161 -18.02 -0.76 -10.24
C ASN A 161 -16.81 -1.04 -11.17
N THR A 162 -15.60 -0.64 -10.78
CA THR A 162 -14.32 -0.92 -11.45
C THR A 162 -13.55 -2.08 -10.83
N VAL A 163 -14.07 -2.68 -9.76
CA VAL A 163 -13.49 -3.86 -9.09
C VAL A 163 -14.24 -5.11 -9.55
N HIS A 164 -13.51 -6.05 -10.14
CA HIS A 164 -14.05 -7.33 -10.61
C HIS A 164 -13.25 -8.47 -9.97
N ILE A 165 -13.92 -9.34 -9.23
CA ILE A 165 -13.31 -10.44 -8.48
C ILE A 165 -14.09 -11.72 -8.76
N LYS A 166 -13.42 -12.72 -9.35
CA LYS A 166 -14.05 -14.02 -9.70
C LYS A 166 -14.34 -14.90 -8.47
N ASP A 167 -13.54 -14.78 -7.41
CA ASP A 167 -13.64 -15.56 -6.18
C ASP A 167 -13.43 -14.66 -4.94
N PRO A 168 -14.51 -14.03 -4.43
CA PRO A 168 -14.41 -13.10 -3.30
C PRO A 168 -14.00 -13.79 -1.99
N GLU A 169 -14.49 -15.01 -1.70
CA GLU A 169 -14.14 -15.73 -0.47
C GLU A 169 -12.64 -16.02 -0.40
N ARG A 170 -12.02 -16.44 -1.53
CA ARG A 170 -10.57 -16.63 -1.60
C ARG A 170 -9.78 -15.33 -1.48
N VAL A 171 -10.28 -14.21 -2.01
CA VAL A 171 -9.64 -12.90 -1.83
C VAL A 171 -9.72 -12.44 -0.37
N GLU A 172 -10.85 -12.66 0.32
CA GLU A 172 -10.95 -12.44 1.77
C GLU A 172 -9.96 -13.32 2.56
N GLU A 173 -9.81 -14.60 2.22
CA GLU A 173 -8.85 -15.50 2.87
C GLU A 173 -7.38 -15.02 2.67
N ILE A 174 -7.01 -14.64 1.45
CA ILE A 174 -5.67 -14.09 1.13
C ILE A 174 -5.43 -12.79 1.91
N ILE A 175 -6.36 -11.83 1.89
CA ILE A 175 -6.25 -10.56 2.63
C ILE A 175 -6.14 -10.82 4.14
N CYS A 176 -6.90 -11.79 4.67
CA CYS A 176 -6.75 -12.24 6.05
C CYS A 176 -5.37 -12.86 6.33
N GLY A 177 -4.72 -13.47 5.35
CA GLY A 177 -3.33 -13.95 5.45
C GLY A 177 -2.30 -12.82 5.45
N LEU A 178 -2.45 -11.84 4.56
CA LEU A 178 -1.63 -10.63 4.51
C LEU A 178 -1.68 -9.89 5.86
N ILE A 179 -2.89 -9.65 6.39
CA ILE A 179 -3.11 -8.96 7.67
C ILE A 179 -2.48 -9.71 8.87
N LYS A 180 -2.54 -11.05 8.88
CA LYS A 180 -1.91 -11.86 9.97
C LYS A 180 -0.39 -11.81 9.96
N GLY A 181 0.24 -11.71 8.77
CA GLY A 181 1.69 -11.57 8.65
C GLY A 181 2.18 -10.14 8.93
N GLY A 182 1.34 -9.13 8.67
CA GLY A 182 1.68 -7.73 8.85
C GLY A 182 2.84 -7.26 7.96
N ALA A 183 3.36 -6.06 8.25
CA ALA A 183 4.44 -5.45 7.47
C ALA A 183 5.72 -6.30 7.43
N ALA A 184 6.07 -6.97 8.53
CA ALA A 184 7.28 -7.78 8.64
C ALA A 184 7.34 -8.98 7.68
N LYS A 185 6.18 -9.46 7.19
CA LYS A 185 6.10 -10.50 6.15
C LYS A 185 5.77 -9.95 4.76
N LEU A 186 5.43 -8.67 4.61
CA LEU A 186 4.96 -8.13 3.34
C LEU A 186 6.13 -7.75 2.43
N GLN A 187 6.00 -8.01 1.12
CA GLN A 187 6.72 -7.31 0.06
C GLN A 187 5.76 -6.97 -1.09
N VAL A 188 6.12 -5.95 -1.87
CA VAL A 188 5.38 -5.52 -3.06
C VAL A 188 6.20 -5.79 -4.29
N ILE A 189 5.58 -6.37 -5.31
CA ILE A 189 6.16 -6.63 -6.63
C ILE A 189 5.24 -5.99 -7.66
N THR A 190 5.74 -5.08 -8.51
CA THR A 190 4.89 -4.23 -9.34
C THR A 190 5.53 -3.90 -10.68
N ASP A 191 4.76 -3.87 -11.76
CA ASP A 191 5.15 -3.10 -12.95
C ASP A 191 5.06 -1.59 -12.64
N PHE A 192 5.50 -0.75 -13.57
CA PHE A 192 5.43 0.69 -13.50
C PHE A 192 4.52 1.32 -14.57
N ASP A 193 4.66 0.96 -15.84
CA ASP A 193 4.03 1.66 -16.95
C ASP A 193 2.59 1.19 -17.12
N MET A 194 1.63 2.11 -17.05
CA MET A 194 0.19 1.84 -17.00
C MET A 194 -0.26 1.04 -15.76
N THR A 195 0.66 0.53 -14.93
CA THR A 195 0.39 -0.06 -13.61
C THR A 195 0.51 0.97 -12.48
N LEU A 196 1.67 1.61 -12.27
CA LEU A 196 1.85 2.71 -11.31
C LEU A 196 1.63 4.09 -11.96
N SER A 197 1.99 4.24 -13.22
CA SER A 197 1.54 5.36 -14.06
C SER A 197 0.10 5.13 -14.55
N ARG A 198 -0.59 6.22 -14.89
CA ARG A 198 -1.95 6.17 -15.46
C ARG A 198 -1.88 5.70 -16.91
N PHE A 199 -2.90 4.96 -17.35
CA PHE A 199 -3.13 4.72 -18.76
C PHE A 199 -3.63 5.98 -19.50
N SER A 200 -4.45 6.78 -18.85
CA SER A 200 -5.00 8.02 -19.41
C SER A 200 -5.26 9.09 -18.35
N SER A 201 -5.33 10.35 -18.80
CA SER A 201 -5.68 11.52 -18.00
C SER A 201 -6.44 12.51 -18.88
N ASN A 202 -7.57 13.04 -18.40
CA ASN A 202 -8.43 14.00 -19.12
C ASN A 202 -8.78 13.59 -20.58
N GLY A 203 -8.96 12.28 -20.83
CA GLY A 203 -9.27 11.73 -22.15
C GLY A 203 -8.07 11.51 -23.08
N LYS A 204 -6.87 11.99 -22.72
CA LYS A 204 -5.62 11.72 -23.44
C LYS A 204 -4.95 10.46 -22.88
N ARG A 205 -4.36 9.59 -23.73
CA ARG A 205 -3.50 8.49 -23.28
C ARG A 205 -2.21 9.08 -22.70
N CYS A 206 -1.81 8.63 -21.50
CA CYS A 206 -0.56 9.03 -20.87
C CYS A 206 0.62 8.27 -21.50
N PRO A 207 1.85 8.83 -21.48
CA PRO A 207 3.01 8.18 -22.04
C PRO A 207 3.55 7.08 -21.12
N THR A 208 4.08 6.01 -21.72
CA THR A 208 5.01 5.08 -21.07
C THR A 208 6.40 5.70 -20.92
N CYS A 209 7.32 5.06 -20.21
CA CYS A 209 8.72 5.46 -20.11
C CYS A 209 9.38 5.62 -21.49
N HIS A 210 9.11 4.72 -22.45
CA HIS A 210 9.54 4.90 -23.84
C HIS A 210 8.88 6.12 -24.48
N ASN A 211 7.56 6.28 -24.37
CA ASN A 211 6.85 7.38 -25.03
C ASN A 211 7.20 8.77 -24.44
N ILE A 212 7.77 8.85 -23.24
CA ILE A 212 8.38 10.08 -22.70
C ILE A 212 9.62 10.49 -23.53
N ILE A 213 10.44 9.52 -23.94
CA ILE A 213 11.58 9.75 -24.83
C ILE A 213 11.12 9.97 -26.28
N ASP A 214 10.25 9.12 -26.83
CA ASP A 214 9.81 9.18 -28.24
C ASP A 214 9.24 10.57 -28.62
N ASN A 215 8.55 11.22 -27.69
CA ASN A 215 7.92 12.52 -27.86
C ASN A 215 8.77 13.71 -27.39
N CYS A 216 9.99 13.48 -26.88
CA CYS A 216 10.85 14.56 -26.40
C CYS A 216 11.49 15.37 -27.55
N LYS A 217 11.94 16.58 -27.22
CA LYS A 217 12.58 17.52 -28.16
C LYS A 217 13.90 17.02 -28.76
N MET A 218 14.53 16.02 -28.16
CA MET A 218 15.80 15.43 -28.66
C MET A 218 15.57 14.35 -29.73
N VAL A 219 14.35 13.79 -29.83
CA VAL A 219 14.01 12.80 -30.86
C VAL A 219 13.48 13.54 -32.09
N THR A 220 14.17 13.38 -33.23
CA THR A 220 13.80 13.99 -34.51
C THR A 220 12.47 13.44 -35.04
N GLU A 221 11.76 14.24 -35.85
CA GLU A 221 10.49 13.80 -36.47
C GLU A 221 10.67 12.56 -37.37
N ASP A 222 11.81 12.40 -38.04
CA ASP A 222 12.15 11.18 -38.78
C ASP A 222 12.29 9.96 -37.88
N CYS A 223 12.92 10.12 -36.70
CA CYS A 223 13.02 9.04 -35.72
C CYS A 223 11.65 8.73 -35.11
N ARG A 224 10.85 9.74 -34.75
CA ARG A 224 9.49 9.55 -34.21
C ARG A 224 8.58 8.83 -35.20
N ARG A 225 8.69 9.13 -36.50
CA ARG A 225 7.98 8.40 -37.57
C ARG A 225 8.41 6.93 -37.63
N LYS A 226 9.71 6.63 -37.57
CA LYS A 226 10.21 5.24 -37.54
C LYS A 226 9.72 4.49 -36.29
N LEU A 227 9.76 5.13 -35.11
CA LEU A 227 9.27 4.54 -33.85
C LEU A 227 7.77 4.27 -33.90
N LEU A 228 6.98 5.16 -34.51
CA LEU A 228 5.55 4.94 -34.77
C LEU A 228 5.33 3.75 -35.72
N GLN A 229 6.06 3.67 -36.84
CA GLN A 229 5.97 2.56 -37.79
C GLN A 229 6.33 1.20 -37.15
N LEU A 230 7.33 1.17 -36.26
CA LEU A 230 7.60 -0.02 -35.45
C LEU A 230 6.39 -0.38 -34.57
N LYS A 231 5.83 0.59 -33.83
CA LYS A 231 4.65 0.35 -32.99
C LYS A 231 3.45 -0.14 -33.80
N GLU A 232 3.18 0.44 -34.98
CA GLU A 232 2.12 0.02 -35.90
C GLU A 232 2.33 -1.41 -36.43
N THR A 233 3.59 -1.86 -36.55
CA THR A 233 3.95 -3.22 -36.98
C THR A 233 3.80 -4.24 -35.84
N TYR A 234 4.32 -3.93 -34.64
CA TYR A 234 4.48 -4.91 -33.56
C TYR A 234 3.37 -4.89 -32.50
N TYR A 235 2.72 -3.76 -32.25
CA TYR A 235 1.60 -3.70 -31.28
C TYR A 235 0.42 -4.61 -31.68
N PRO A 236 0.04 -4.78 -32.97
CA PRO A 236 -0.96 -5.78 -33.35
C PRO A 236 -0.56 -7.21 -32.96
N ILE A 237 0.72 -7.57 -33.13
CA ILE A 237 1.27 -8.90 -32.80
C ILE A 237 1.27 -9.12 -31.29
N GLU A 238 1.67 -8.12 -30.50
CA GLU A 238 1.61 -8.15 -29.04
C GLU A 238 0.20 -8.49 -28.54
N ILE A 239 -0.81 -7.80 -29.08
CA ILE A 239 -2.19 -7.85 -28.59
C ILE A 239 -3.09 -8.88 -29.30
N ASP A 240 -2.53 -9.73 -30.17
CA ASP A 240 -3.24 -10.75 -30.93
C ASP A 240 -3.72 -11.90 -30.03
N PRO A 241 -5.02 -12.24 -29.97
CA PRO A 241 -5.52 -13.36 -29.15
C PRO A 241 -5.27 -14.74 -29.77
N HIS A 242 -4.80 -14.83 -31.02
CA HIS A 242 -4.59 -16.08 -31.76
C HIS A 242 -3.15 -16.58 -31.72
N LEU A 243 -2.18 -15.72 -31.40
CA LEU A 243 -0.77 -16.07 -31.24
C LEU A 243 -0.44 -16.41 -29.78
N THR A 244 0.35 -17.47 -29.57
CA THR A 244 0.92 -17.85 -28.27
C THR A 244 1.96 -16.85 -27.78
N ILE A 245 2.37 -16.94 -26.50
CA ILE A 245 3.42 -16.08 -25.94
C ILE A 245 4.77 -16.40 -26.62
N GLU A 246 5.00 -17.68 -26.88
CA GLU A 246 6.16 -18.27 -27.52
C GLU A 246 6.33 -17.76 -28.97
N GLU A 247 5.25 -17.72 -29.75
CA GLU A 247 5.27 -17.16 -31.11
C GLU A 247 5.50 -15.64 -31.12
N LYS A 248 4.99 -14.91 -30.13
CA LYS A 248 5.19 -13.45 -30.01
C LYS A 248 6.58 -13.06 -29.53
N TYR A 249 7.21 -13.88 -28.69
CA TYR A 249 8.51 -13.60 -28.05
C TYR A 249 9.56 -13.03 -29.01
N PRO A 250 9.89 -13.67 -30.16
CA PRO A 250 10.91 -13.14 -31.08
C PRO A 250 10.56 -11.77 -31.67
N PHE A 251 9.28 -11.51 -31.98
CA PHE A 251 8.83 -10.22 -32.49
C PHE A 251 8.97 -9.10 -31.45
N MET A 252 8.76 -9.41 -30.17
CA MET A 252 8.93 -8.43 -29.09
C MET A 252 10.41 -8.10 -28.85
N VAL A 253 11.29 -9.11 -28.88
CA VAL A 253 12.75 -8.89 -28.86
C VAL A 253 13.19 -8.02 -30.04
N GLU A 254 12.70 -8.32 -31.25
CA GLU A 254 13.02 -7.55 -32.45
C GLU A 254 12.52 -6.09 -32.37
N TRP A 255 11.29 -5.87 -31.89
CA TRP A 255 10.70 -4.54 -31.70
C TRP A 255 11.54 -3.69 -30.76
N TYR A 256 11.84 -4.21 -29.57
CA TYR A 256 12.63 -3.50 -28.56
C TYR A 256 14.05 -3.22 -29.07
N PHE A 257 14.71 -4.19 -29.72
CA PHE A 257 16.04 -3.97 -30.29
C PHE A 257 16.05 -2.88 -31.37
N LYS A 258 15.07 -2.88 -32.28
CA LYS A 258 14.91 -1.82 -33.30
C LYS A 258 14.60 -0.46 -32.66
N SER A 259 13.72 -0.41 -31.66
CA SER A 259 13.36 0.81 -30.93
C SER A 259 14.55 1.41 -30.19
N HIS A 260 15.20 0.61 -29.33
CA HIS A 260 16.40 1.00 -28.58
C HIS A 260 17.53 1.48 -29.49
N ARG A 261 17.75 0.81 -30.64
CA ARG A 261 18.75 1.25 -31.63
C ARG A 261 18.43 2.65 -32.18
N LEU A 262 17.18 2.94 -32.52
CA LEU A 262 16.79 4.27 -32.99
C LEU A 262 17.04 5.35 -31.93
N LEU A 263 16.81 5.06 -30.65
CA LEU A 263 17.12 5.98 -29.55
C LEU A 263 18.63 6.24 -29.39
N VAL A 264 19.47 5.20 -29.54
CA VAL A 264 20.94 5.37 -29.59
C VAL A 264 21.36 6.25 -30.77
N GLU A 265 20.74 6.06 -31.94
CA GLU A 265 20.98 6.89 -33.14
C GLU A 265 20.58 8.38 -32.93
N GLN A 266 19.77 8.72 -31.92
CA GLN A 266 19.48 10.12 -31.53
C GLN A 266 20.51 10.74 -30.57
N ARG A 267 21.51 9.99 -30.09
CA ARG A 267 22.58 10.48 -29.20
C ARG A 267 22.07 11.22 -27.95
N LEU A 268 21.02 10.68 -27.32
CA LEU A 268 20.39 11.27 -26.12
C LEU A 268 21.41 11.49 -24.99
N GLN A 269 21.34 12.64 -24.31
CA GLN A 269 22.26 13.00 -23.23
C GLN A 269 21.65 12.74 -21.86
N LYS A 270 22.43 12.16 -20.94
CA LYS A 270 21.95 11.75 -19.61
C LYS A 270 21.45 12.92 -18.75
N ASP A 271 22.09 14.09 -18.84
CA ASP A 271 21.71 15.30 -18.08
C ASP A 271 20.34 15.85 -18.50
N LYS A 272 19.82 15.45 -19.67
CA LYS A 272 18.51 15.88 -20.19
C LYS A 272 17.34 15.03 -19.72
N ILE A 273 17.56 13.84 -19.15
CA ILE A 273 16.45 12.99 -18.66
C ILE A 273 15.59 13.72 -17.61
N PRO A 274 16.16 14.45 -16.61
CA PRO A 274 15.37 15.29 -15.70
C PRO A 274 14.57 16.42 -16.38
N GLU A 275 15.04 16.95 -17.50
CA GLU A 275 14.34 17.97 -18.27
C GLU A 275 13.20 17.35 -19.09
N ILE A 276 13.48 16.25 -19.79
CA ILE A 276 12.52 15.48 -20.60
C ILE A 276 11.35 14.97 -19.75
N VAL A 277 11.63 14.37 -18.58
CA VAL A 277 10.58 13.87 -17.67
C VAL A 277 9.70 15.01 -17.16
N ARG A 278 10.30 16.14 -16.77
CA ARG A 278 9.59 17.32 -16.25
C ARG A 278 8.70 18.00 -17.29
N GLU A 279 9.05 17.90 -18.58
CA GLU A 279 8.24 18.44 -19.69
C GLU A 279 7.20 17.45 -20.25
N SER A 280 7.11 16.23 -19.71
CA SER A 280 6.23 15.18 -20.23
C SER A 280 4.84 15.14 -19.58
N ASP A 281 3.84 14.62 -20.30
CA ASP A 281 2.47 14.37 -19.79
C ASP A 281 2.36 13.17 -18.82
N VAL A 282 3.46 12.77 -18.16
CA VAL A 282 3.48 11.61 -17.27
C VAL A 282 2.63 11.85 -16.02
N CYS A 283 1.79 10.88 -15.68
CA CYS A 283 0.91 10.94 -14.51
C CYS A 283 1.01 9.65 -13.71
N LEU A 284 1.27 9.72 -12.40
CA LEU A 284 1.12 8.59 -11.49
C LEU A 284 -0.36 8.39 -11.11
N ARG A 285 -0.74 7.15 -10.76
CA ARG A 285 -2.11 6.84 -10.32
C ARG A 285 -2.47 7.60 -9.03
N GLU A 286 -3.76 7.87 -8.86
CA GLU A 286 -4.26 8.52 -7.65
C GLU A 286 -3.91 7.71 -6.40
N GLY A 287 -3.45 8.39 -5.33
CA GLY A 287 -2.97 7.75 -4.10
C GLY A 287 -1.52 7.27 -4.11
N PHE A 288 -0.72 7.51 -5.17
CA PHE A 288 0.67 7.03 -5.25
C PHE A 288 1.54 7.48 -4.05
N GLU A 289 1.40 8.73 -3.59
CA GLU A 289 2.12 9.27 -2.43
C GLU A 289 1.86 8.40 -1.18
N GLN A 290 0.57 8.16 -0.90
CA GLN A 290 0.10 7.43 0.27
C GLN A 290 0.46 5.94 0.19
N PHE A 291 0.57 5.38 -1.01
CA PHE A 291 1.08 4.04 -1.26
C PHE A 291 2.58 3.95 -0.92
N PHE A 292 3.42 4.77 -1.54
CA PHE A 292 4.87 4.74 -1.31
C PHE A 292 5.25 5.12 0.13
N ASP A 293 4.62 6.13 0.72
CA ASP A 293 4.95 6.58 2.07
C ASP A 293 4.52 5.59 3.16
N ARG A 294 3.37 4.92 3.01
CA ARG A 294 3.00 3.84 3.96
C ARG A 294 3.93 2.64 3.86
N LEU A 295 4.32 2.25 2.64
CA LEU A 295 5.27 1.16 2.43
C LEU A 295 6.64 1.52 3.02
N HIS A 296 7.11 2.75 2.83
CA HIS A 296 8.34 3.25 3.43
C HIS A 296 8.29 3.33 4.95
N GLN A 297 7.22 3.92 5.53
CA GLN A 297 7.03 4.06 6.97
C GLN A 297 7.08 2.71 7.70
N HIS A 298 6.62 1.64 7.05
CA HIS A 298 6.64 0.29 7.60
C HIS A 298 7.82 -0.57 7.12
N GLY A 299 8.78 -0.01 6.38
CA GLY A 299 9.97 -0.72 5.89
C GLY A 299 9.68 -1.83 4.87
N VAL A 300 8.51 -1.81 4.23
CA VAL A 300 8.07 -2.85 3.29
C VAL A 300 8.87 -2.76 2.00
N PRO A 301 9.56 -3.83 1.55
CA PRO A 301 10.29 -3.82 0.28
C PRO A 301 9.34 -3.65 -0.91
N VAL A 302 9.74 -2.81 -1.88
CA VAL A 302 9.02 -2.58 -3.13
C VAL A 302 9.94 -2.87 -4.31
N PHE A 303 9.64 -3.93 -5.05
CA PHE A 303 10.37 -4.32 -6.26
C PHE A 303 9.57 -3.86 -7.49
N ILE A 304 10.00 -2.75 -8.09
CA ILE A 304 9.44 -2.25 -9.34
C ILE A 304 10.19 -2.92 -10.50
N PHE A 305 9.48 -3.73 -11.28
CA PHE A 305 10.04 -4.57 -12.32
C PHE A 305 9.35 -4.30 -13.66
N SER A 306 9.97 -3.44 -14.48
CA SER A 306 9.31 -2.88 -15.66
C SER A 306 10.06 -3.14 -16.97
N ALA A 307 9.31 -3.41 -18.02
CA ALA A 307 9.80 -3.44 -19.40
C ALA A 307 10.11 -2.04 -19.96
N GLY A 308 9.83 -0.95 -19.23
CA GLY A 308 10.12 0.43 -19.63
C GLY A 308 11.61 0.78 -19.70
N LEU A 309 11.92 2.06 -19.47
CA LEU A 309 13.28 2.61 -19.47
C LEU A 309 13.69 2.99 -18.04
N GLY A 310 14.71 2.33 -17.48
CA GLY A 310 15.06 2.41 -16.06
C GLY A 310 15.40 3.82 -15.56
N ASP A 311 16.28 4.53 -16.28
CA ASP A 311 16.69 5.90 -15.93
C ASP A 311 15.51 6.89 -15.97
N VAL A 312 14.52 6.67 -16.84
CA VAL A 312 13.30 7.47 -16.97
C VAL A 312 12.33 7.17 -15.83
N LEU A 313 12.10 5.88 -15.55
CA LEU A 313 11.29 5.39 -14.43
C LEU A 313 11.78 5.98 -13.11
N GLU A 314 13.08 5.82 -12.81
CA GLU A 314 13.71 6.37 -11.61
C GLU A 314 13.50 7.88 -11.50
N GLU A 315 13.66 8.63 -12.61
CA GLU A 315 13.51 10.07 -12.61
C GLU A 315 12.07 10.52 -12.37
N ILE A 316 11.07 9.79 -12.87
CA ILE A 316 9.65 10.06 -12.56
C ILE A 316 9.39 9.91 -11.06
N ILE A 317 9.80 8.80 -10.43
CA ILE A 317 9.58 8.59 -8.99
C ILE A 317 10.46 9.50 -8.11
N ARG A 318 11.60 9.97 -8.64
CA ARG A 318 12.49 10.96 -7.99
C ARG A 318 11.85 12.35 -8.00
N GLN A 319 11.34 12.83 -9.14
CA GLN A 319 10.64 14.12 -9.24
C GLN A 319 9.29 14.14 -8.53
N ALA A 320 8.55 13.03 -8.59
CA ALA A 320 7.35 12.84 -7.78
C ALA A 320 7.64 12.65 -6.27
N GLY A 321 8.91 12.73 -5.85
CA GLY A 321 9.29 12.75 -4.45
C GLY A 321 9.01 11.46 -3.69
N VAL A 322 8.89 10.31 -4.38
CA VAL A 322 8.51 9.00 -3.80
C VAL A 322 9.54 7.89 -4.02
N TYR A 323 10.70 8.17 -4.63
CA TYR A 323 11.81 7.23 -4.68
C TYR A 323 12.45 7.08 -3.28
N ARG A 324 11.98 6.08 -2.52
CA ARG A 324 12.39 5.80 -1.14
C ARG A 324 13.44 4.66 -1.09
N PRO A 325 14.29 4.57 -0.04
CA PRO A 325 15.33 3.52 0.08
C PRO A 325 14.84 2.06 0.06
N ASN A 326 13.56 1.81 0.35
CA ASN A 326 12.94 0.48 0.25
C ASN A 326 12.43 0.14 -1.17
N VAL A 327 12.63 1.03 -2.15
CA VAL A 327 12.24 0.82 -3.56
C VAL A 327 13.46 0.34 -4.35
N ARG A 328 13.38 -0.88 -4.89
CA ARG A 328 14.33 -1.44 -5.86
C ARG A 328 13.71 -1.39 -7.26
N VAL A 329 14.44 -0.83 -8.22
CA VAL A 329 14.04 -0.80 -9.64
C VAL A 329 14.85 -1.84 -10.42
N VAL A 330 14.17 -2.60 -11.29
CA VAL A 330 14.75 -3.48 -12.30
C VAL A 330 14.04 -3.19 -13.63
N SER A 331 14.79 -2.72 -14.63
CA SER A 331 14.26 -2.31 -15.92
C SER A 331 15.39 -2.15 -16.95
N ASN A 332 15.09 -1.77 -18.19
CA ASN A 332 16.09 -1.51 -19.22
C ASN A 332 16.83 -0.20 -18.92
N PHE A 333 17.92 -0.27 -18.17
CA PHE A 333 18.77 0.88 -17.89
C PHE A 333 19.62 1.24 -19.11
N MET A 334 19.67 2.53 -19.42
CA MET A 334 20.49 3.08 -20.51
C MET A 334 21.97 2.93 -20.18
N ASP A 335 22.81 2.66 -21.18
CA ASP A 335 24.25 2.77 -21.06
C ASP A 335 24.78 3.99 -21.83
N PHE A 336 25.70 4.71 -21.20
CA PHE A 336 26.21 5.99 -21.68
C PHE A 336 27.73 5.93 -21.90
N ASP A 337 28.24 6.74 -22.81
CA ASP A 337 29.69 6.94 -22.99
C ASP A 337 30.27 7.90 -21.92
N GLU A 338 31.57 8.16 -22.02
CA GLU A 338 32.31 9.07 -21.13
C GLU A 338 31.81 10.53 -21.22
N ASN A 339 31.12 10.88 -22.31
CA ASN A 339 30.50 12.20 -22.54
C ASN A 339 29.05 12.26 -22.04
N GLY A 340 28.51 11.19 -21.45
CA GLY A 340 27.12 11.09 -21.01
C GLY A 340 26.11 10.89 -22.16
N VAL A 341 26.56 10.46 -23.33
CA VAL A 341 25.73 10.19 -24.52
C VAL A 341 25.30 8.73 -24.56
N LEU A 342 24.03 8.47 -24.84
CA LEU A 342 23.44 7.13 -24.96
C LEU A 342 24.16 6.32 -26.05
N LYS A 343 24.74 5.17 -25.66
CA LYS A 343 25.45 4.25 -26.55
C LYS A 343 24.81 2.85 -26.64
N GLY A 344 23.91 2.50 -25.71
CA GLY A 344 23.27 1.20 -25.65
C GLY A 344 22.39 1.03 -24.41
N PHE A 345 22.14 -0.22 -24.02
CA PHE A 345 21.38 -0.60 -22.83
C PHE A 345 22.16 -1.64 -22.01
N LYS A 346 21.97 -1.66 -20.70
CA LYS A 346 22.73 -2.49 -19.75
C LYS A 346 22.06 -3.83 -19.50
N GLY A 347 22.87 -4.90 -19.45
CA GLY A 347 22.42 -6.24 -19.11
C GLY A 347 21.61 -6.89 -20.23
N GLU A 348 20.66 -7.74 -19.86
CA GLU A 348 19.75 -8.40 -20.79
C GLU A 348 18.45 -7.59 -20.95
N LEU A 349 17.88 -7.63 -22.16
CA LEU A 349 16.60 -6.97 -22.48
C LEU A 349 15.47 -7.52 -21.60
N ILE A 350 14.71 -6.63 -20.97
CA ILE A 350 13.43 -6.94 -20.30
C ILE A 350 12.31 -6.47 -21.22
N HIS A 351 11.42 -7.38 -21.59
CA HIS A 351 10.17 -7.08 -22.29
C HIS A 351 8.98 -7.76 -21.58
N MET A 352 7.76 -7.50 -22.05
CA MET A 352 6.51 -7.95 -21.41
C MET A 352 6.40 -9.47 -21.20
N TYR A 353 7.12 -10.31 -21.95
CA TYR A 353 6.99 -11.77 -21.89
C TYR A 353 8.16 -12.51 -21.20
N ASN A 354 9.31 -11.87 -20.97
CA ASN A 354 10.46 -12.53 -20.34
C ASN A 354 10.68 -12.16 -18.86
N LYS A 355 9.69 -11.51 -18.22
CA LYS A 355 9.76 -11.15 -16.79
C LYS A 355 10.02 -12.33 -15.87
N HIS A 356 9.54 -13.53 -16.21
CA HIS A 356 9.88 -14.78 -15.51
C HIS A 356 11.41 -14.95 -15.32
N GLU A 357 12.18 -14.81 -16.41
CA GLU A 357 13.64 -14.96 -16.38
C GLU A 357 14.31 -13.88 -15.53
N GLY A 358 13.86 -12.63 -15.65
CA GLY A 358 14.39 -11.51 -14.87
C GLY A 358 14.09 -11.65 -13.37
N ALA A 359 12.95 -12.24 -12.99
CA ALA A 359 12.65 -12.58 -11.60
C ALA A 359 13.64 -13.61 -11.04
N LEU A 360 13.91 -14.69 -11.79
CA LEU A 360 14.89 -15.72 -11.41
C LEU A 360 16.33 -15.17 -11.32
N LYS A 361 16.71 -14.26 -12.23
CA LYS A 361 18.01 -13.58 -12.21
C LYS A 361 18.17 -12.65 -10.98
N ASN A 362 17.08 -12.21 -10.35
CA ASN A 362 17.08 -11.44 -9.10
C ASN A 362 16.97 -12.30 -7.82
N THR A 363 17.22 -13.62 -7.88
CA THR A 363 17.11 -14.49 -6.69
C THR A 363 17.99 -14.10 -5.51
N GLU A 364 19.10 -13.36 -5.67
CA GLU A 364 19.86 -12.85 -4.51
C GLU A 364 19.09 -11.82 -3.68
N TYR A 365 18.36 -10.91 -4.35
CA TYR A 365 17.47 -9.96 -3.70
C TYR A 365 16.32 -10.70 -2.98
N PHE A 366 15.69 -11.66 -3.65
CA PHE A 366 14.60 -12.42 -3.04
C PHE A 366 15.06 -13.38 -1.93
N LYS A 367 16.32 -13.86 -1.94
CA LYS A 367 16.92 -14.60 -0.81
C LYS A 367 17.14 -13.74 0.43
N GLN A 368 17.45 -12.45 0.26
CA GLN A 368 17.52 -11.49 1.37
C GLN A 368 16.12 -11.23 1.97
N LEU A 369 15.09 -11.28 1.13
CA LEU A 369 13.67 -11.10 1.51
C LEU A 369 12.92 -12.42 1.77
N LYS A 370 13.62 -13.50 2.13
CA LYS A 370 13.04 -14.84 2.36
C LYS A 370 11.90 -14.86 3.38
N ASP A 371 11.94 -13.95 4.36
CA ASP A 371 10.99 -13.87 5.47
C ASP A 371 9.75 -13.04 5.08
N ASN A 372 9.83 -12.29 3.96
CA ASN A 372 8.73 -11.52 3.37
C ASN A 372 7.82 -12.42 2.51
N SER A 373 7.28 -13.50 3.10
CA SER A 373 6.50 -14.54 2.42
C SER A 373 5.10 -14.11 1.98
N ASN A 374 4.67 -12.88 2.25
CA ASN A 374 3.40 -12.32 1.83
C ASN A 374 3.62 -11.30 0.70
N ILE A 375 2.99 -11.52 -0.46
CA ILE A 375 3.22 -10.73 -1.67
C ILE A 375 1.96 -9.97 -2.07
N LEU A 376 2.10 -8.66 -2.33
CA LEU A 376 1.19 -7.89 -3.15
C LEU A 376 1.80 -7.74 -4.55
N LEU A 377 1.19 -8.35 -5.57
CA LEU A 377 1.61 -8.26 -6.96
C LEU A 377 0.66 -7.35 -7.75
N LEU A 378 1.21 -6.35 -8.42
CA LEU A 378 0.47 -5.39 -9.24
C LEU A 378 0.97 -5.43 -10.70
N GLY A 379 0.06 -5.41 -11.67
CA GLY A 379 0.39 -5.38 -13.10
C GLY A 379 -0.82 -5.01 -13.96
N ASP A 380 -0.62 -4.86 -15.28
CA ASP A 380 -1.69 -4.61 -16.24
C ASP A 380 -1.64 -5.54 -17.47
N SER A 381 -0.53 -6.28 -17.64
CA SER A 381 -0.36 -7.33 -18.65
C SER A 381 -0.47 -8.74 -18.04
N LEU A 382 -0.61 -9.76 -18.90
CA LEU A 382 -0.55 -11.16 -18.46
C LEU A 382 0.87 -11.60 -18.07
N GLY A 383 1.92 -10.99 -18.62
CA GLY A 383 3.32 -11.32 -18.26
C GLY A 383 3.73 -10.85 -16.87
N ASP A 384 3.01 -9.88 -16.31
CA ASP A 384 3.20 -9.42 -14.93
C ASP A 384 2.89 -10.51 -13.89
N LEU A 385 2.07 -11.50 -14.26
CA LEU A 385 1.72 -12.62 -13.39
C LEU A 385 2.95 -13.43 -12.94
N ASN A 386 4.06 -13.38 -13.69
CA ASN A 386 5.30 -14.13 -13.42
C ASN A 386 6.38 -13.32 -12.67
N MET A 387 6.12 -12.05 -12.31
CA MET A 387 7.13 -11.22 -11.61
C MET A 387 7.52 -11.71 -10.21
N ALA A 388 6.71 -12.58 -9.61
CA ALA A 388 6.97 -13.18 -8.29
C ALA A 388 7.72 -14.52 -8.36
N ASP A 389 8.06 -15.03 -9.55
CA ASP A 389 8.57 -16.41 -9.71
C ASP A 389 10.00 -16.59 -9.15
N GLY A 390 10.70 -15.49 -8.85
CA GLY A 390 11.98 -15.48 -8.13
C GLY A 390 11.87 -15.56 -6.60
N VAL A 391 10.66 -15.49 -6.02
CA VAL A 391 10.47 -15.49 -4.55
C VAL A 391 10.56 -16.93 -3.99
N PRO A 392 11.47 -17.21 -3.04
CA PRO A 392 11.77 -18.58 -2.62
C PRO A 392 10.70 -19.27 -1.76
N SER A 393 9.76 -18.51 -1.18
CA SER A 393 8.65 -19.04 -0.38
C SER A 393 7.49 -18.06 -0.36
N VAL A 394 6.26 -18.58 -0.57
CA VAL A 394 5.04 -17.77 -0.65
C VAL A 394 3.98 -18.37 0.25
N GLU A 395 3.63 -17.66 1.33
CA GLU A 395 2.50 -18.00 2.20
C GLU A 395 1.17 -17.46 1.65
N ASN A 396 1.18 -16.21 1.15
CA ASN A 396 0.02 -15.55 0.58
C ASN A 396 0.46 -14.65 -0.57
N ILE A 397 -0.26 -14.68 -1.70
CA ILE A 397 -0.07 -13.75 -2.81
C ILE A 397 -1.40 -13.21 -3.30
N LEU A 398 -1.55 -11.88 -3.27
CA LEU A 398 -2.66 -11.17 -3.89
C LEU A 398 -2.17 -10.57 -5.21
N LYS A 399 -2.72 -11.01 -6.35
CA LYS A 399 -2.45 -10.42 -7.67
C LYS A 399 -3.57 -9.45 -8.04
N ILE A 400 -3.24 -8.21 -8.40
CA ILE A 400 -4.20 -7.18 -8.83
C ILE A 400 -3.83 -6.76 -10.26
N GLY A 401 -4.78 -6.94 -11.19
CA GLY A 401 -4.63 -6.60 -12.60
C GLY A 401 -5.38 -5.32 -12.97
N PHE A 402 -4.70 -4.35 -13.58
CA PHE A 402 -5.30 -3.13 -14.10
C PHE A 402 -5.73 -3.30 -15.56
N LEU A 403 -6.97 -3.76 -15.79
CA LEU A 403 -7.52 -3.91 -17.14
C LEU A 403 -7.81 -2.53 -17.78
N ASN A 404 -6.78 -1.96 -18.43
CA ASN A 404 -6.77 -0.58 -18.93
C ASN A 404 -7.40 -0.39 -20.33
N ASP A 405 -7.40 -1.43 -21.18
CA ASP A 405 -7.84 -1.40 -22.58
C ASP A 405 -8.62 -2.69 -22.93
N LYS A 406 -9.32 -2.71 -24.07
CA LYS A 406 -10.15 -3.84 -24.57
C LYS A 406 -11.21 -4.39 -23.57
N VAL A 407 -11.58 -3.57 -22.59
CA VAL A 407 -12.40 -3.95 -21.41
C VAL A 407 -13.63 -4.81 -21.74
N PRO A 408 -14.50 -4.50 -22.74
CA PRO A 408 -15.71 -5.28 -22.99
C PRO A 408 -15.45 -6.72 -23.45
N ALA A 409 -14.37 -6.96 -24.19
CA ALA A 409 -14.00 -8.30 -24.66
C ALA A 409 -13.41 -9.16 -23.53
N LEU A 410 -12.63 -8.55 -22.65
CA LEU A 410 -11.89 -9.25 -21.59
C LEU A 410 -12.70 -9.46 -20.31
N ILE A 411 -13.63 -8.56 -19.95
CA ILE A 411 -14.53 -8.79 -18.80
C ILE A 411 -15.46 -9.99 -19.03
N MET A 412 -15.96 -10.19 -20.25
CA MET A 412 -16.81 -11.34 -20.58
C MET A 412 -16.09 -12.69 -20.36
N LEU A 413 -14.77 -12.74 -20.58
CA LEU A 413 -13.90 -13.89 -20.35
C LEU A 413 -13.48 -14.08 -18.88
N LEU A 414 -13.73 -13.10 -18.01
CA LEU A 414 -13.40 -13.14 -16.58
C LEU A 414 -14.62 -13.46 -15.69
N ILE A 415 -15.83 -13.19 -16.17
CA ILE A 415 -17.10 -13.45 -15.46
C ILE A 415 -17.57 -14.91 -15.64
N HIS A 416 -17.13 -15.59 -16.70
CA HIS A 416 -17.28 -17.04 -16.90
C HIS A 416 -15.99 -17.74 -16.44
#